data_AF-A0A821NYN7-F1
#
_entry.id   AF-A0A821NYN7-F1
#
_cell.length_a   1.000
_cell.length_b   1.000
_cell.length_c   1.000
_cell.angle_alpha   90.00
_cell.angle_beta   90.00
_cell.angle_gamma   90.00
#
_symmetry.space_group_name_H-M   'P 1'
#
loop_
_entity.id
_entity.type
_entity.pdbx_description
1 polymer ?
#
loop_
_entity_poly.entity_id
_entity_poly.type
_entity_poly.pdbx_seq_one_letter_code
_entity_poly.pdbx_strand_id
1 'polypeptide(L)'
;MVPDVGVHIAVFRVAIVIYRGEKIYKTVKTAMKTIQVNSNMNCNSWSQIQENSSIWNKNLLPCPNTLRQVKVARAQYEPDAMCREDGFISFNCWFQQGRQQFNEDSAIACFRSVQSNVHGTSGECCYNRGGYIITRGTGAGSDDRYHSGHTFWKHQFDDVLPLLACCKLETDIEACNKYFQYRPSRRGSDTMGQFGGTWGDPHFLTLDGTSYTFNGHSEYIYLVIPTEQSIKFDSSVSLQLESQIRTVPLEGIRNKVTAIKTFAARMVSMNVSIIVSRRNQVVVRLNNDELLFLLDEDALTEVNTTTLSFEDFSIIKNQTNGQLTLSWSIGVSIQVTPVFVNTTSTVVLNVGTALSGELKGNWTLGLIGGYDGNPANDLRTKNGTLVGSIDSLTSKQIHELYGTTWAIGPSQSLFRYEANDRASFYASQNLIYIPIFDEPTAGSQESNVRQACSIPLDSSDSSQWSYA
;
A
#
# COMPACT_ATOMS: atom_id res chain seq x y z
N MET A 1 -13.11 45.56 6.79
CA MET A 1 -12.30 44.79 7.77
C MET A 1 -11.98 43.47 7.13
N VAL A 2 -10.78 43.39 6.55
CA VAL A 2 -10.20 42.18 5.95
C VAL A 2 -9.78 41.30 7.12
N PRO A 3 -10.10 39.99 7.17
CA PRO A 3 -9.57 39.13 8.21
C PRO A 3 -8.07 39.09 8.04
N ASP A 4 -7.37 39.44 9.10
CA ASP A 4 -5.93 39.35 9.23
C ASP A 4 -5.56 37.85 9.19
N VAL A 5 -5.34 37.32 7.98
CA VAL A 5 -4.77 35.98 7.78
C VAL A 5 -3.28 36.10 8.05
N GLY A 6 -2.95 36.34 9.32
CA GLY A 6 -1.66 35.98 9.86
C GLY A 6 -1.53 34.48 9.65
N VAL A 7 -0.66 34.09 8.72
CA VAL A 7 -0.13 32.73 8.61
C VAL A 7 0.62 32.47 9.92
N HIS A 8 -0.12 32.12 10.96
CA HIS A 8 0.43 31.64 12.20
C HIS A 8 1.16 30.35 11.85
N ILE A 9 2.48 30.37 12.09
CA ILE A 9 3.42 29.27 11.93
C ILE A 9 3.16 28.19 13.01
N ALA A 10 1.89 27.80 13.13
CA ALA A 10 1.32 26.81 14.03
C ALA A 10 0.72 25.63 13.25
N VAL A 11 0.44 25.78 11.94
CA VAL A 11 -0.27 24.77 11.13
C VAL A 11 0.63 23.60 10.66
N PHE A 12 1.94 23.68 10.91
CA PHE A 12 2.84 22.55 10.73
C PHE A 12 3.39 22.11 12.09
N ARG A 13 2.59 21.35 12.84
CA ARG A 13 3.13 20.36 13.75
C ARG A 13 3.28 19.07 12.96
N VAL A 14 4.38 18.96 12.21
CA VAL A 14 4.90 17.62 11.89
C VAL A 14 5.38 17.09 13.22
N ALA A 15 4.50 16.43 13.95
CA ALA A 15 4.89 15.79 15.18
C ALA A 15 5.53 14.47 14.76
N ILE A 16 6.83 14.41 15.04
CA ILE A 16 7.73 13.40 14.57
C ILE A 16 8.37 12.80 15.80
N VAL A 17 8.14 11.51 16.04
CA VAL A 17 9.03 10.74 16.91
C VAL A 17 10.24 10.34 16.07
N ILE A 18 11.24 11.21 16.02
CA ILE A 18 12.59 10.87 15.52
C ILE A 18 13.54 10.90 16.71
N TYR A 19 14.24 9.80 16.91
CA TYR A 19 15.40 9.73 17.78
C TYR A 19 16.44 10.75 17.29
N ARG A 20 16.58 11.89 18.01
CA ARG A 20 17.60 12.97 17.87
C ARG A 20 17.43 14.01 16.72
N GLY A 21 16.25 14.66 16.55
CA GLY A 21 15.94 15.43 15.33
C GLY A 21 15.66 16.96 15.36
N GLU A 22 15.96 17.75 16.40
CA GLU A 22 15.61 19.20 16.47
C GLU A 22 15.94 20.07 15.23
N LYS A 23 16.97 19.70 14.47
CA LYS A 23 17.46 20.49 13.32
C LYS A 23 16.48 20.52 12.15
N ILE A 24 15.78 19.41 11.87
CA ILE A 24 14.95 19.28 10.66
C ILE A 24 13.69 20.14 10.77
N TYR A 25 13.03 20.15 11.94
CA TYR A 25 11.89 21.02 12.19
C TYR A 25 12.22 22.51 12.01
N LYS A 26 13.40 22.94 12.52
CA LYS A 26 13.90 24.30 12.32
C LYS A 26 14.12 24.61 10.83
N THR A 27 14.63 23.65 10.06
CA THR A 27 14.81 23.80 8.60
C THR A 27 13.49 23.98 7.87
N VAL A 28 12.48 23.14 8.14
CA VAL A 28 11.15 23.23 7.50
C VAL A 28 10.49 24.58 7.81
N LYS A 29 10.50 24.99 9.08
CA LYS A 29 9.96 26.30 9.50
C LYS A 29 10.68 27.47 8.82
N THR A 30 12.00 27.36 8.66
CA THR A 30 12.81 28.40 7.99
C THR A 30 12.53 28.43 6.48
N ALA A 31 12.39 27.26 5.84
CA ALA A 31 12.05 27.14 4.43
C ALA A 31 10.68 27.77 4.15
N MET A 32 9.66 27.46 4.95
CA MET A 32 8.32 28.07 4.82
C MET A 32 8.35 29.59 4.96
N LYS A 33 9.08 30.11 5.95
CA LYS A 33 9.23 31.56 6.14
C LYS A 33 9.92 32.21 4.93
N THR A 34 10.91 31.55 4.35
CA THR A 34 11.63 32.03 3.15
C THR A 34 10.71 32.02 1.93
N ILE A 35 9.90 30.97 1.77
CA ILE A 35 8.93 30.85 0.67
C ILE A 35 7.87 31.94 0.74
N GLN A 36 7.33 32.22 1.94
CA GLN A 36 6.33 33.27 2.13
C GLN A 36 6.84 34.66 1.74
N VAL A 37 8.14 34.92 1.92
CA VAL A 37 8.75 36.23 1.61
C VAL A 37 9.02 36.38 0.10
N ASN A 38 9.22 35.29 -0.64
CA ASN A 38 9.68 35.35 -2.03
C ASN A 38 9.15 34.19 -2.90
N SER A 39 7.83 33.99 -2.90
CA SER A 39 7.14 32.88 -3.59
C SER A 39 7.52 32.80 -5.08
N ASN A 40 7.47 33.93 -5.79
CA ASN A 40 7.78 34.03 -7.21
C ASN A 40 9.22 33.59 -7.54
N MET A 41 10.21 34.08 -6.78
CA MET A 41 11.62 33.68 -6.99
C MET A 41 11.83 32.20 -6.73
N ASN A 42 11.18 31.64 -5.69
CA ASN A 42 11.28 30.21 -5.38
C ASN A 42 10.63 29.34 -6.47
N CYS A 43 9.44 29.70 -6.95
CA CYS A 43 8.79 29.02 -8.06
C CYS A 43 9.66 29.02 -9.33
N ASN A 44 10.21 30.19 -9.67
CA ASN A 44 11.08 30.32 -10.84
C ASN A 44 12.39 29.54 -10.71
N SER A 45 13.06 29.61 -9.56
CA SER A 45 14.30 28.87 -9.33
C SER A 45 14.09 27.37 -9.36
N TRP A 46 13.01 26.88 -8.72
CA TRP A 46 12.63 25.47 -8.75
C TRP A 46 12.38 24.98 -10.18
N SER A 47 11.55 25.71 -10.94
CA SER A 47 11.16 25.32 -12.30
C SER A 47 12.33 25.29 -13.30
N GLN A 48 13.37 26.10 -13.10
CA GLN A 48 14.55 26.15 -13.99
C GLN A 48 15.41 24.88 -13.93
N ILE A 49 15.34 24.13 -12.84
CA ILE A 49 16.14 22.92 -12.61
C ILE A 49 15.32 21.63 -12.76
N GLN A 50 14.05 21.71 -13.14
CA GLN A 50 13.19 20.54 -13.28
C GLN A 50 13.42 19.80 -14.61
N GLU A 51 13.47 18.48 -14.52
CA GLU A 51 13.45 17.58 -15.67
C GLU A 51 12.02 17.43 -16.23
N ASN A 52 11.91 17.04 -17.50
CA ASN A 52 10.62 16.75 -18.12
C ASN A 52 9.93 15.58 -17.39
N SER A 53 8.64 15.73 -17.07
CA SER A 53 7.86 14.72 -16.34
C SER A 53 7.84 13.35 -17.00
N SER A 54 7.83 13.31 -18.34
CA SER A 54 7.84 12.06 -19.13
C SER A 54 9.07 11.17 -18.90
N ILE A 55 10.14 11.68 -18.28
CA ILE A 55 11.33 10.90 -17.94
C ILE A 55 11.04 9.98 -16.75
N TRP A 56 10.24 10.43 -15.80
CA TRP A 56 10.05 9.74 -14.52
C TRP A 56 8.62 9.30 -14.25
N ASN A 57 7.58 9.92 -14.81
CA ASN A 57 6.17 9.65 -14.47
C ASN A 57 5.52 8.48 -15.26
N LYS A 58 6.33 7.59 -15.84
CA LYS A 58 5.81 6.43 -16.59
C LYS A 58 5.27 5.38 -15.63
N ASN A 59 4.26 4.63 -16.08
CA ASN A 59 3.69 3.47 -15.38
C ASN A 59 3.24 3.72 -13.94
N LEU A 60 2.89 4.97 -13.61
CA LEU A 60 2.24 5.29 -12.36
C LEU A 60 0.88 4.59 -12.27
N LEU A 61 0.56 4.07 -11.08
CA LEU A 61 -0.72 3.45 -10.79
C LEU A 61 -1.88 4.40 -11.19
N PRO A 62 -2.80 4.04 -12.09
CA PRO A 62 -3.77 4.96 -12.69
C PRO A 62 -4.94 5.31 -11.76
N CYS A 63 -5.29 6.59 -11.65
CA CYS A 63 -6.36 7.03 -10.75
C CYS A 63 -7.73 6.48 -11.16
N PRO A 64 -8.49 5.88 -10.22
CA PRO A 64 -9.87 5.52 -10.49
C PRO A 64 -10.71 6.76 -10.81
N ASN A 65 -11.67 6.62 -11.72
CA ASN A 65 -12.53 7.72 -12.15
C ASN A 65 -13.44 8.28 -11.04
N THR A 66 -13.76 7.45 -10.03
CA THR A 66 -14.66 7.82 -8.94
C THR A 66 -14.10 7.53 -7.56
N LEU A 67 -14.55 8.34 -6.58
CA LEU A 67 -14.25 8.17 -5.16
C LEU A 67 -14.72 6.79 -4.65
N ARG A 68 -15.80 6.25 -5.21
CA ARG A 68 -16.27 4.90 -4.86
C ARG A 68 -15.28 3.82 -5.29
N GLN A 69 -14.70 3.93 -6.48
CA GLN A 69 -13.73 2.95 -6.99
C GLN A 69 -12.44 2.96 -6.17
N VAL A 70 -11.90 4.14 -5.84
CA VAL A 70 -10.64 4.22 -5.08
C VAL A 70 -10.78 3.67 -3.66
N LYS A 71 -11.93 3.83 -3.01
CA LYS A 71 -12.20 3.27 -1.67
C LYS A 71 -12.17 1.74 -1.63
N VAL A 72 -12.51 1.09 -2.74
CA VAL A 72 -12.50 -0.38 -2.84
C VAL A 72 -11.22 -0.92 -3.48
N ALA A 73 -10.32 -0.05 -3.94
CA ALA A 73 -9.02 -0.39 -4.52
C ALA A 73 -7.99 -0.71 -3.42
N ARG A 74 -8.19 -1.87 -2.78
CA ARG A 74 -7.39 -2.37 -1.65
C ARG A 74 -5.91 -2.44 -1.99
N ALA A 75 -5.06 -2.09 -1.03
CA ALA A 75 -3.59 -2.13 -1.12
C ALA A 75 -2.94 -1.29 -2.23
N GLN A 76 -3.73 -0.62 -3.06
CA GLN A 76 -3.27 0.24 -4.15
C GLN A 76 -3.22 1.71 -3.75
N TYR A 77 -4.16 2.12 -2.90
CA TYR A 77 -4.33 3.51 -2.51
C TYR A 77 -4.45 3.65 -1.00
N GLU A 78 -3.89 4.74 -0.49
CA GLU A 78 -4.04 5.17 0.90
C GLU A 78 -4.69 6.56 0.95
N PRO A 79 -5.65 6.80 1.89
CA PRO A 79 -6.22 8.13 2.06
C PRO A 79 -5.14 9.15 2.45
N ASP A 80 -5.15 10.33 1.84
CA ASP A 80 -4.32 11.44 2.31
C ASP A 80 -4.87 11.95 3.65
N ALA A 81 -4.06 11.87 4.70
CA ALA A 81 -4.43 12.34 6.03
C ALA A 81 -4.85 13.83 6.07
N MET A 82 -4.38 14.65 5.13
CA MET A 82 -4.69 16.09 5.04
C MET A 82 -5.87 16.42 4.12
N CYS A 83 -6.43 15.45 3.42
CA CYS A 83 -7.60 15.63 2.56
C CYS A 83 -8.52 14.40 2.59
N ARG A 84 -9.47 14.39 3.53
CA ARG A 84 -10.41 13.29 3.78
C ARG A 84 -11.86 13.79 3.83
N GLU A 85 -12.82 12.93 3.49
CA GLU A 85 -14.25 13.30 3.54
C GLU A 85 -14.72 13.75 4.93
N ASP A 86 -14.16 13.15 5.98
CA ASP A 86 -14.46 13.40 7.38
C ASP A 86 -13.40 14.30 8.07
N GLY A 87 -12.55 14.97 7.27
CA GLY A 87 -11.48 15.82 7.78
C GLY A 87 -11.98 17.09 8.48
N PHE A 88 -11.18 17.62 9.41
CA PHE A 88 -11.50 18.85 10.14
C PHE A 88 -11.67 20.05 9.20
N ILE A 89 -12.82 20.72 9.30
CA ILE A 89 -13.31 21.74 8.36
C ILE A 89 -12.29 22.86 8.09
N SER A 90 -11.48 23.27 9.08
CA SER A 90 -10.65 24.48 8.95
C SER A 90 -9.42 24.31 8.05
N PHE A 91 -8.91 23.09 7.85
CA PHE A 91 -7.67 22.85 7.08
C PHE A 91 -7.75 21.65 6.13
N ASN A 92 -8.87 20.94 6.10
CA ASN A 92 -9.04 19.79 5.22
C ASN A 92 -8.92 20.18 3.74
N CYS A 93 -8.15 19.39 2.99
CA CYS A 93 -7.91 19.58 1.56
C CYS A 93 -7.34 20.96 1.18
N TRP A 94 -6.67 21.67 2.10
CA TRP A 94 -6.21 23.04 1.85
C TRP A 94 -5.27 23.14 0.62
N PHE A 95 -4.36 22.18 0.46
CA PHE A 95 -3.48 22.11 -0.72
C PHE A 95 -4.26 21.84 -2.01
N GLN A 96 -5.45 21.25 -1.93
CA GLN A 96 -6.32 20.87 -3.04
C GLN A 96 -7.61 21.70 -3.07
N GLN A 97 -7.57 22.92 -2.55
CA GLN A 97 -8.60 23.93 -2.79
C GLN A 97 -8.43 24.56 -4.18
N GLY A 98 -9.46 24.43 -5.00
CA GLY A 98 -9.55 25.06 -6.31
C GLY A 98 -9.73 26.57 -6.21
N ARG A 99 -9.18 27.30 -7.19
CA ARG A 99 -9.34 28.75 -7.28
C ARG A 99 -10.72 29.11 -7.85
N GLN A 100 -11.56 29.75 -7.05
CA GLN A 100 -12.90 30.16 -7.44
C GLN A 100 -12.91 31.09 -8.66
N GLN A 101 -11.94 32.03 -8.74
CA GLN A 101 -11.84 32.98 -9.87
C GLN A 101 -11.58 32.30 -11.22
N PHE A 102 -11.11 31.06 -11.24
CA PHE A 102 -10.80 30.29 -12.45
C PHE A 102 -11.76 29.10 -12.65
N ASN A 103 -12.84 29.02 -11.87
CA ASN A 103 -13.81 27.93 -11.91
C ASN A 103 -13.15 26.54 -11.76
N GLU A 104 -12.21 26.43 -10.81
CA GLU A 104 -11.56 25.18 -10.46
C GLU A 104 -12.32 24.49 -9.32
N ASP A 105 -12.55 23.18 -9.46
CA ASP A 105 -13.12 22.36 -8.40
C ASP A 105 -12.17 22.26 -7.20
N SER A 106 -12.73 22.13 -6.00
CA SER A 106 -11.98 21.79 -4.79
C SER A 106 -12.17 20.31 -4.44
N ALA A 107 -11.10 19.67 -3.97
CA ALA A 107 -11.15 18.31 -3.49
C ALA A 107 -11.89 18.21 -2.16
N ILE A 108 -12.58 17.10 -1.95
CA ILE A 108 -13.12 16.68 -0.64
C ILE A 108 -12.36 15.48 -0.07
N ALA A 109 -11.62 14.76 -0.92
CA ALA A 109 -10.79 13.63 -0.54
C ALA A 109 -9.69 13.41 -1.57
N CYS A 110 -8.51 13.04 -1.10
CA CYS A 110 -7.40 12.61 -1.94
C CYS A 110 -6.87 11.25 -1.48
N PHE A 111 -6.33 10.50 -2.42
CA PHE A 111 -5.76 9.17 -2.22
C PHE A 111 -4.41 9.09 -2.91
N ARG A 112 -3.39 8.60 -2.21
CA ARG A 112 -2.04 8.44 -2.76
C ARG A 112 -1.82 7.00 -3.17
N SER A 113 -1.11 6.79 -4.27
CA SER A 113 -0.69 5.43 -4.64
C SER A 113 0.24 4.87 -3.57
N VAL A 114 0.01 3.62 -3.17
CA VAL A 114 0.80 2.91 -2.15
C VAL A 114 2.15 2.47 -2.70
N GLN A 115 2.19 2.08 -3.97
CA GLN A 115 3.46 1.80 -4.67
C GLN A 115 4.03 3.06 -5.32
N SER A 116 5.37 3.07 -5.41
CA SER A 116 6.10 3.94 -6.35
C SER A 116 6.35 3.19 -7.66
N ASN A 117 6.77 3.91 -8.70
CA ASN A 117 7.45 3.27 -9.82
C ASN A 117 8.96 3.14 -9.56
N VAL A 118 9.73 2.64 -10.54
CA VAL A 118 11.19 2.45 -10.41
C VAL A 118 12.01 3.73 -10.24
N HIS A 119 11.43 4.89 -10.51
CA HIS A 119 12.04 6.20 -10.28
C HIS A 119 11.68 6.78 -8.89
N GLY A 120 10.95 6.04 -8.07
CA GLY A 120 10.53 6.48 -6.74
C GLY A 120 9.43 7.54 -6.77
N THR A 121 8.72 7.73 -7.88
CA THR A 121 7.58 8.66 -8.03
C THR A 121 6.26 7.96 -7.69
N SER A 122 5.26 8.75 -7.29
CA SER A 122 3.89 8.33 -7.02
C SER A 122 2.88 9.29 -7.65
N GLY A 123 1.58 9.02 -7.46
CA GLY A 123 0.54 9.98 -7.80
C GLY A 123 -0.49 10.14 -6.70
N GLU A 124 -1.11 11.33 -6.66
CA GLU A 124 -2.22 11.66 -5.77
C GLU A 124 -3.52 11.85 -6.58
N CYS A 125 -4.55 11.07 -6.27
CA CYS A 125 -5.85 11.10 -6.92
C CYS A 125 -6.84 11.86 -6.05
N CYS A 126 -7.34 13.01 -6.53
CA CYS A 126 -8.24 13.87 -5.77
C CYS A 126 -9.63 13.94 -6.41
N TYR A 127 -10.66 13.93 -5.56
CA TYR A 127 -12.06 13.82 -5.96
C TYR A 127 -12.87 15.02 -5.47
N ASN A 128 -13.73 15.54 -6.34
CA ASN A 128 -14.63 16.65 -6.02
C ASN A 128 -15.85 16.18 -5.23
N ARG A 129 -16.72 17.12 -4.85
CA ARG A 129 -17.95 16.86 -4.10
C ARG A 129 -18.93 15.91 -4.81
N GLY A 130 -18.87 15.82 -6.14
CA GLY A 130 -19.65 14.85 -6.91
C GLY A 130 -19.06 13.44 -6.90
N GLY A 131 -17.90 13.23 -6.28
CA GLY A 131 -17.20 11.96 -6.24
C GLY A 131 -16.43 11.64 -7.53
N TYR A 132 -16.21 12.61 -8.41
CA TYR A 132 -15.46 12.45 -9.66
C TYR A 132 -14.03 12.97 -9.51
N ILE A 133 -13.10 12.36 -10.23
CA ILE A 133 -11.70 12.80 -10.25
C ILE A 133 -11.57 14.23 -10.79
N ILE A 134 -10.79 15.06 -10.10
CA ILE A 134 -10.41 16.40 -10.56
C ILE A 134 -9.15 16.29 -11.41
N THR A 135 -9.23 16.73 -12.66
CA THR A 135 -8.16 16.50 -13.67
C THR A 135 -7.40 17.76 -14.07
N ARG A 136 -7.74 18.92 -13.48
CA ARG A 136 -7.10 20.20 -13.76
C ARG A 136 -7.19 21.15 -12.57
N GLY A 137 -6.30 22.13 -12.58
CA GLY A 137 -6.32 23.22 -11.60
C GLY A 137 -5.84 22.78 -10.23
N THR A 138 -5.88 23.70 -9.29
CA THR A 138 -5.26 23.53 -7.97
C THR A 138 -6.00 22.59 -7.02
N GLY A 139 -7.19 22.09 -7.40
CA GLY A 139 -7.87 21.02 -6.68
C GLY A 139 -7.60 19.62 -7.21
N ALA A 140 -6.91 19.49 -8.35
CA ALA A 140 -6.44 18.20 -8.83
C ALA A 140 -5.24 17.73 -8.01
N GLY A 141 -5.10 16.42 -7.85
CA GLY A 141 -3.83 15.83 -7.42
C GLY A 141 -2.86 15.72 -8.60
N SER A 142 -1.59 15.46 -8.31
CA SER A 142 -0.48 15.46 -9.26
C SER A 142 0.22 14.12 -9.39
N ASP A 143 0.93 13.93 -10.51
CA ASP A 143 2.10 13.05 -10.54
C ASP A 143 3.21 13.73 -9.71
N ASP A 144 3.63 13.09 -8.64
CA ASP A 144 4.61 13.61 -7.68
C ASP A 144 5.97 13.02 -8.00
N ARG A 145 7.03 13.82 -8.05
CA ARG A 145 8.38 13.33 -8.40
C ARG A 145 8.87 12.31 -7.37
N TYR A 146 8.45 12.47 -6.12
CA TYR A 146 8.87 11.65 -5.01
C TYR A 146 7.67 11.10 -4.27
N HIS A 147 7.70 9.79 -4.04
CA HIS A 147 6.66 9.12 -3.28
C HIS A 147 6.65 9.61 -1.83
N SER A 148 5.48 10.06 -1.38
CA SER A 148 5.26 10.68 -0.06
C SER A 148 5.63 9.77 1.12
N GLY A 149 5.35 8.46 1.01
CA GLY A 149 5.78 7.42 1.94
C GLY A 149 7.27 7.02 1.88
N HIS A 150 7.77 6.69 0.69
CA HIS A 150 9.15 6.21 0.49
C HIS A 150 10.21 7.30 0.72
N THR A 151 9.97 8.51 0.20
CA THR A 151 10.92 9.63 0.18
C THR A 151 10.29 10.90 0.72
N PHE A 152 9.71 10.81 1.93
CA PHE A 152 8.94 11.89 2.57
C PHE A 152 9.56 13.28 2.41
N TRP A 153 10.85 13.44 2.76
CA TRP A 153 11.48 14.76 2.70
C TRP A 153 11.62 15.31 1.29
N LYS A 154 12.01 14.46 0.32
CA LYS A 154 12.10 14.89 -1.07
C LYS A 154 10.72 15.29 -1.58
N HIS A 155 9.67 14.54 -1.23
CA HIS A 155 8.29 14.91 -1.55
C HIS A 155 7.90 16.28 -0.96
N GLN A 156 8.22 16.54 0.31
CA GLN A 156 7.94 17.85 0.91
C GLN A 156 8.67 18.99 0.17
N PHE A 157 9.96 18.83 -0.13
CA PHE A 157 10.78 19.90 -0.71
C PHE A 157 10.57 20.11 -2.21
N ASP A 158 10.29 19.05 -2.97
CA ASP A 158 10.28 19.07 -4.43
C ASP A 158 8.87 18.95 -5.04
N ASP A 159 7.86 18.59 -4.26
CA ASP A 159 6.45 18.52 -4.70
C ASP A 159 5.58 19.53 -3.92
N VAL A 160 5.56 19.46 -2.58
CA VAL A 160 4.65 20.28 -1.75
C VAL A 160 5.08 21.75 -1.65
N LEU A 161 6.35 22.04 -1.36
CA LEU A 161 6.84 23.42 -1.25
C LEU A 161 6.74 24.20 -2.57
N PRO A 162 7.01 23.61 -3.75
CA PRO A 162 6.79 24.27 -5.03
C PRO A 162 5.31 24.51 -5.32
N LEU A 163 4.40 23.58 -4.98
CA LEU A 163 2.95 23.82 -5.07
C LEU A 163 2.55 25.07 -4.26
N LEU A 164 3.06 25.17 -3.04
CA LEU A 164 2.85 26.36 -2.19
C LEU A 164 3.35 27.63 -2.87
N ALA A 165 4.61 27.63 -3.31
CA ALA A 165 5.26 28.80 -3.90
C ALA A 165 4.61 29.22 -5.23
N CYS A 166 4.27 28.27 -6.10
CA CYS A 166 3.77 28.54 -7.45
C CYS A 166 2.26 28.76 -7.53
N CYS A 167 1.46 28.13 -6.65
CA CYS A 167 0.00 28.08 -6.80
C CYS A 167 -0.80 28.65 -5.61
N LYS A 168 -0.26 28.64 -4.39
CA LYS A 168 -1.02 29.01 -3.17
C LYS A 168 -0.64 30.37 -2.60
N LEU A 169 0.64 30.71 -2.64
CA LEU A 169 1.17 32.00 -2.17
C LEU A 169 1.32 33.01 -3.31
N GLU A 170 1.44 32.52 -4.54
CA GLU A 170 1.47 33.34 -5.75
C GLU A 170 0.07 33.47 -6.36
N THR A 171 -0.23 34.64 -6.92
CA THR A 171 -1.54 34.91 -7.55
C THR A 171 -1.52 34.75 -9.07
N ASP A 172 -0.33 34.64 -9.66
CA ASP A 172 -0.11 34.43 -11.08
C ASP A 172 -0.52 33.02 -11.54
N ILE A 173 -1.45 32.97 -12.48
CA ILE A 173 -1.90 31.73 -13.12
C ILE A 173 -0.76 31.02 -13.84
N GLU A 174 0.18 31.75 -14.44
CA GLU A 174 1.27 31.18 -15.22
C GLU A 174 2.32 30.50 -14.34
N ALA A 175 2.61 31.07 -13.16
CA ALA A 175 3.46 30.41 -12.17
C ALA A 175 2.89 29.04 -11.79
N CYS A 176 1.57 28.96 -11.58
CA CYS A 176 0.91 27.71 -11.26
C CYS A 176 0.84 26.73 -12.45
N ASN A 177 0.62 27.22 -13.67
CA ASN A 177 0.71 26.40 -14.88
C ASN A 177 2.09 25.77 -15.03
N LYS A 178 3.15 26.53 -14.71
CA LYS A 178 4.53 26.05 -14.71
C LYS A 178 4.74 24.93 -13.69
N TYR A 179 4.11 24.99 -12.52
CA TYR A 179 4.11 23.86 -11.59
C TYR A 179 3.50 22.61 -12.23
N PHE A 180 2.28 22.72 -12.78
CA PHE A 180 1.60 21.57 -13.42
C PHE A 180 2.26 21.09 -14.71
N GLN A 181 3.15 21.87 -15.34
CA GLN A 181 3.99 21.38 -16.42
C GLN A 181 4.98 20.30 -15.94
N TYR A 182 5.54 20.50 -14.74
CA TYR A 182 6.52 19.58 -14.14
C TYR A 182 5.90 18.61 -13.14
N ARG A 183 4.68 18.85 -12.64
CA ARG A 183 3.90 17.95 -11.80
C ARG A 183 2.49 17.81 -12.40
N PRO A 184 2.35 17.09 -13.53
CA PRO A 184 1.09 17.02 -14.26
C PRO A 184 -0.10 16.63 -13.39
N SER A 185 -1.24 17.30 -13.58
CA SER A 185 -2.49 16.88 -12.96
C SER A 185 -2.86 15.47 -13.43
N ARG A 186 -3.35 14.67 -12.49
CA ARG A 186 -3.71 13.28 -12.74
C ARG A 186 -4.95 13.17 -13.62
N ARG A 187 -4.97 12.14 -14.46
CA ARG A 187 -6.13 11.77 -15.28
C ARG A 187 -6.77 10.51 -14.72
N GLY A 188 -8.08 10.42 -14.90
CA GLY A 188 -8.83 9.24 -14.53
C GLY A 188 -8.65 8.12 -15.55
N SER A 189 -8.76 6.88 -15.09
CA SER A 189 -8.78 5.68 -15.92
C SER A 189 -9.89 4.74 -15.47
N ASP A 190 -10.46 4.03 -16.44
CA ASP A 190 -11.37 2.91 -16.18
C ASP A 190 -10.61 1.63 -15.83
N THR A 191 -9.31 1.56 -16.14
CA THR A 191 -8.45 0.48 -15.66
C THR A 191 -8.06 0.75 -14.22
N MET A 192 -8.51 -0.08 -13.28
CA MET A 192 -7.88 -0.11 -11.96
C MET A 192 -6.49 -0.74 -12.12
N GLY A 193 -5.54 -0.36 -11.27
CA GLY A 193 -4.27 -1.07 -11.22
C GLY A 193 -4.50 -2.54 -10.91
N GLN A 194 -3.47 -3.36 -11.07
CA GLN A 194 -3.50 -4.75 -10.64
C GLN A 194 -2.94 -4.86 -9.22
N PHE A 195 -3.53 -5.73 -8.40
CA PHE A 195 -3.12 -6.01 -7.03
C PHE A 195 -3.36 -7.48 -6.72
N GLY A 196 -2.61 -8.01 -5.77
CA GLY A 196 -2.82 -9.34 -5.21
C GLY A 196 -2.76 -9.27 -3.70
N GLY A 197 -3.16 -10.32 -3.00
CA GLY A 197 -3.27 -10.24 -1.57
C GLY A 197 -3.94 -11.43 -0.92
N THR A 198 -4.16 -11.31 0.38
CA THR A 198 -5.00 -12.21 1.15
C THR A 198 -6.09 -11.42 1.85
N TRP A 199 -7.27 -12.03 2.00
CA TRP A 199 -8.33 -11.51 2.88
C TRP A 199 -8.88 -12.60 3.78
N GLY A 200 -8.92 -12.33 5.08
CA GLY A 200 -9.51 -13.26 6.03
C GLY A 200 -8.73 -14.57 6.11
N ASP A 201 -9.44 -15.69 6.02
CA ASP A 201 -8.99 -17.01 6.46
C ASP A 201 -8.88 -18.06 5.33
N PRO A 202 -7.65 -18.40 4.96
CA PRO A 202 -6.83 -17.59 4.08
C PRO A 202 -7.33 -17.73 2.62
N HIS A 203 -8.11 -16.75 2.18
CA HIS A 203 -8.39 -16.54 0.77
C HIS A 203 -7.25 -15.72 0.16
N PHE A 204 -6.84 -16.11 -1.05
CA PHE A 204 -5.78 -15.49 -1.82
C PHE A 204 -6.35 -14.90 -3.10
N LEU A 205 -5.76 -13.80 -3.54
CA LEU A 205 -5.90 -13.21 -4.86
C LEU A 205 -4.54 -13.02 -5.46
N THR A 206 -4.36 -13.59 -6.64
CA THR A 206 -3.16 -13.39 -7.43
C THR A 206 -3.12 -12.00 -8.03
N LEU A 207 -1.95 -11.59 -8.51
CA LEU A 207 -1.74 -10.27 -9.11
C LEU A 207 -2.62 -10.05 -10.36
N ASP A 208 -3.01 -11.13 -11.04
CA ASP A 208 -3.86 -11.10 -12.23
C ASP A 208 -5.34 -11.42 -11.99
N GLY A 209 -5.74 -11.59 -10.72
CA GLY A 209 -7.14 -11.59 -10.31
C GLY A 209 -7.76 -12.97 -10.03
N THR A 210 -6.95 -14.03 -9.98
CA THR A 210 -7.41 -15.37 -9.63
C THR A 210 -7.62 -15.49 -8.12
N SER A 211 -8.87 -15.73 -7.71
CA SER A 211 -9.24 -15.95 -6.31
C SER A 211 -9.27 -17.43 -5.97
N TYR A 212 -8.62 -17.83 -4.87
CA TYR A 212 -8.65 -19.21 -4.38
C TYR A 212 -8.44 -19.31 -2.86
N THR A 213 -8.81 -20.45 -2.27
CA THR A 213 -8.64 -20.71 -0.83
C THR A 213 -7.50 -21.70 -0.60
N PHE A 214 -6.61 -21.41 0.35
CA PHE A 214 -5.47 -22.30 0.64
C PHE A 214 -5.18 -22.44 2.14
N ASN A 215 -5.80 -23.44 2.77
CA ASN A 215 -5.60 -23.74 4.19
C ASN A 215 -4.31 -24.55 4.46
N GLY A 216 -3.13 -24.00 4.17
CA GLY A 216 -1.83 -24.63 4.44
C GLY A 216 -1.34 -24.45 5.88
N HIS A 217 -0.62 -25.43 6.42
CA HIS A 217 0.14 -25.26 7.67
C HIS A 217 1.63 -25.44 7.41
N SER A 218 2.31 -24.34 7.08
CA SER A 218 3.75 -24.31 6.87
C SER A 218 4.26 -22.87 6.72
N GLU A 219 5.46 -22.74 6.18
CA GLU A 219 6.04 -21.53 5.65
C GLU A 219 6.08 -21.62 4.12
N TYR A 220 5.66 -20.56 3.44
CA TYR A 220 5.46 -20.55 1.99
C TYR A 220 6.09 -19.31 1.35
N ILE A 221 6.58 -19.46 0.13
CA ILE A 221 6.89 -18.31 -0.72
C ILE A 221 5.59 -17.59 -1.07
N TYR A 222 5.50 -16.33 -0.67
CA TYR A 222 4.35 -15.48 -0.96
C TYR A 222 4.50 -14.77 -2.30
N LEU A 223 5.59 -14.04 -2.47
CA LEU A 223 6.02 -13.38 -3.71
C LEU A 223 7.55 -13.44 -3.84
N VAL A 224 8.04 -13.80 -5.02
CA VAL A 224 9.45 -13.72 -5.43
C VAL A 224 9.57 -12.97 -6.75
N ILE A 225 10.57 -12.11 -6.83
CA ILE A 225 11.09 -11.49 -8.05
C ILE A 225 12.56 -11.94 -8.18
N PRO A 226 12.90 -12.85 -9.11
CA PRO A 226 14.23 -13.47 -9.20
C PRO A 226 15.24 -12.58 -9.94
N THR A 227 16.52 -12.81 -9.67
CA THR A 227 17.66 -12.01 -10.18
C THR A 227 17.89 -12.17 -11.69
N GLU A 228 17.70 -13.36 -12.27
CA GLU A 228 18.09 -13.68 -13.67
C GLU A 228 17.17 -13.07 -14.74
N GLN A 229 16.10 -12.41 -14.31
CA GLN A 229 15.07 -11.84 -15.17
C GLN A 229 15.10 -10.30 -15.17
N SER A 230 16.22 -9.72 -14.73
CA SER A 230 16.40 -8.31 -14.47
C SER A 230 15.94 -7.43 -15.64
N ILE A 231 14.83 -6.73 -15.44
CA ILE A 231 14.51 -5.56 -16.24
C ILE A 231 15.61 -4.54 -15.95
N LYS A 232 16.38 -4.17 -16.97
CA LYS A 232 17.41 -3.13 -16.86
C LYS A 232 16.71 -1.78 -16.77
N PHE A 233 16.26 -1.39 -15.58
CA PHE A 233 15.69 -0.05 -15.37
C PHE A 233 16.76 1.03 -15.30
N ASP A 234 17.92 0.70 -14.75
CA ASP A 234 19.23 1.29 -14.96
C ASP A 234 20.23 0.32 -14.32
N SER A 235 21.51 0.38 -14.67
CA SER A 235 22.54 -0.63 -14.38
C SER A 235 22.87 -0.90 -12.90
N SER A 236 22.14 -0.33 -11.92
CA SER A 236 22.51 -0.32 -10.50
C SER A 236 21.48 -0.90 -9.51
N VAL A 237 20.24 -1.23 -9.89
CA VAL A 237 19.22 -1.69 -8.93
C VAL A 237 19.00 -3.21 -9.02
N SER A 238 19.26 -3.93 -7.92
CA SER A 238 18.91 -5.34 -7.81
C SER A 238 17.40 -5.48 -7.61
N LEU A 239 16.71 -6.10 -8.57
CA LEU A 239 15.27 -6.36 -8.49
C LEU A 239 14.92 -7.58 -7.61
N GLN A 240 15.89 -8.13 -6.87
CA GLN A 240 15.67 -9.35 -6.11
C GLN A 240 14.85 -9.07 -4.84
N LEU A 241 13.61 -9.53 -4.83
CA LEU A 241 12.75 -9.55 -3.66
C LEU A 241 12.27 -10.98 -3.42
N GLU A 242 12.35 -11.43 -2.17
CA GLU A 242 11.72 -12.68 -1.72
C GLU A 242 10.88 -12.37 -0.49
N SER A 243 9.61 -12.73 -0.52
CA SER A 243 8.71 -12.64 0.62
C SER A 243 8.08 -13.98 0.95
N GLN A 244 7.83 -14.19 2.23
CA GLN A 244 7.39 -15.44 2.81
C GLN A 244 6.26 -15.16 3.80
N ILE A 245 5.32 -16.11 3.88
CA ILE A 245 4.29 -16.13 4.92
C ILE A 245 4.38 -17.42 5.72
N ARG A 246 4.02 -17.35 7.00
CA ARG A 246 3.79 -18.52 7.84
C ARG A 246 2.31 -18.61 8.20
N THR A 247 1.71 -19.76 7.89
CA THR A 247 0.32 -20.05 8.20
C THR A 247 0.22 -21.14 9.26
N VAL A 248 -0.67 -20.94 10.22
CA VAL A 248 -0.93 -21.91 11.30
C VAL A 248 -2.42 -22.13 11.49
N PRO A 249 -2.85 -23.32 11.94
CA PRO A 249 -4.24 -23.58 12.28
C PRO A 249 -4.71 -22.65 13.39
N LEU A 250 -5.92 -22.12 13.27
CA LEU A 250 -6.57 -21.37 14.32
C LEU A 250 -7.15 -22.34 15.35
N GLU A 251 -6.66 -22.26 16.59
CA GLU A 251 -7.19 -23.04 17.69
C GLU A 251 -8.64 -22.64 18.00
N GLY A 252 -9.46 -23.62 18.40
CA GLY A 252 -10.87 -23.40 18.74
C GLY A 252 -11.83 -23.34 17.55
N ILE A 253 -11.35 -23.43 16.31
CA ILE A 253 -12.19 -23.52 15.10
C ILE A 253 -12.26 -24.98 14.62
N ARG A 254 -13.48 -25.52 14.49
CA ARG A 254 -13.72 -26.93 14.08
C ARG A 254 -13.22 -27.26 12.68
N ASN A 255 -13.14 -26.27 11.79
CA ASN A 255 -12.92 -26.47 10.35
C ASN A 255 -11.44 -26.50 9.92
N LYS A 256 -10.47 -26.64 10.86
CA LYS A 256 -9.03 -26.69 10.53
C LYS A 256 -8.61 -25.54 9.58
N VAL A 257 -9.12 -24.36 9.87
CA VAL A 257 -8.82 -23.14 9.12
C VAL A 257 -7.47 -22.62 9.57
N THR A 258 -6.68 -22.12 8.62
CA THR A 258 -5.36 -21.56 8.91
C THR A 258 -5.35 -20.06 8.74
N ALA A 259 -4.49 -19.35 9.45
CA ALA A 259 -4.29 -17.92 9.28
C ALA A 259 -2.82 -17.56 9.22
N ILE A 260 -2.50 -16.43 8.58
CA ILE A 260 -1.14 -15.92 8.53
C ILE A 260 -0.80 -15.32 9.89
N LYS A 261 0.30 -15.81 10.48
CA LYS A 261 0.85 -15.31 11.75
C LYS A 261 2.15 -14.56 11.59
N THR A 262 2.81 -14.75 10.46
CA THR A 262 4.11 -14.13 10.21
C THR A 262 4.25 -13.80 8.74
N PHE A 263 4.80 -12.63 8.49
CA PHE A 263 5.25 -12.18 7.18
C PHE A 263 6.73 -11.83 7.26
N ALA A 264 7.50 -12.15 6.23
CA ALA A 264 8.88 -11.72 6.10
C ALA A 264 9.20 -11.38 4.65
N ALA A 265 10.11 -10.45 4.44
CA ALA A 265 10.64 -10.13 3.12
C ALA A 265 12.13 -9.82 3.20
N ARG A 266 12.85 -10.16 2.13
CA ARG A 266 14.27 -9.86 1.94
C ARG A 266 14.47 -9.23 0.57
N MET A 267 15.15 -8.09 0.57
CA MET A 267 15.69 -7.47 -0.64
C MET A 267 17.18 -7.17 -0.40
N VAL A 268 18.04 -7.69 -1.27
CA VAL A 268 19.51 -7.62 -1.11
C VAL A 268 19.94 -8.14 0.28
N SER A 269 20.42 -7.27 1.16
CA SER A 269 20.88 -7.59 2.52
C SER A 269 19.89 -7.18 3.62
N MET A 270 18.76 -6.57 3.26
CA MET A 270 17.76 -6.09 4.21
C MET A 270 16.66 -7.12 4.38
N ASN A 271 16.47 -7.60 5.61
CA ASN A 271 15.38 -8.49 5.98
C ASN A 271 14.39 -7.72 6.85
N VAL A 272 13.10 -7.77 6.53
CA VAL A 272 12.03 -7.29 7.39
C VAL A 272 11.14 -8.47 7.78
N SER A 273 10.72 -8.53 9.04
CA SER A 273 9.75 -9.52 9.48
C SER A 273 8.72 -8.90 10.43
N ILE A 274 7.48 -9.35 10.28
CA ILE A 274 6.33 -8.95 11.09
C ILE A 274 5.74 -10.23 11.67
N ILE A 275 5.83 -10.37 12.98
CA ILE A 275 5.50 -11.60 13.71
C ILE A 275 4.36 -11.30 14.68
N VAL A 276 3.30 -12.09 14.65
CA VAL A 276 2.36 -12.16 15.77
C VAL A 276 2.93 -13.14 16.80
N SER A 277 3.40 -12.61 17.93
CA SER A 277 3.93 -13.40 19.04
C SER A 277 2.85 -14.28 19.69
N ARG A 278 3.27 -15.23 20.52
CA ARG A 278 2.35 -16.05 21.35
C ARG A 278 1.46 -15.21 22.27
N ARG A 279 1.88 -14.00 22.61
CA ARG A 279 1.11 -13.04 23.43
C ARG A 279 0.13 -12.21 22.59
N ASN A 280 -0.09 -12.56 21.33
CA ASN A 280 -0.90 -11.81 20.37
C ASN A 280 -0.42 -10.37 20.12
N GLN A 281 0.87 -10.11 20.36
CA GLN A 281 1.50 -8.82 20.06
C GLN A 281 2.17 -8.87 18.69
N VAL A 282 2.00 -7.81 17.90
CA VAL A 282 2.69 -7.62 16.62
C VAL A 282 4.11 -7.12 16.91
N VAL A 283 5.10 -7.84 16.42
CA VAL A 283 6.52 -7.50 16.57
C VAL A 283 7.12 -7.28 15.19
N VAL A 284 7.70 -6.10 14.98
CA VAL A 284 8.36 -5.73 13.72
C VAL A 284 9.87 -5.77 13.93
N ARG A 285 10.58 -6.48 13.04
CA ARG A 285 12.04 -6.53 13.04
C ARG A 285 12.61 -6.12 11.71
N LEU A 286 13.70 -5.38 11.76
CA LEU A 286 14.56 -5.08 10.63
C LEU A 286 15.92 -5.70 10.90
N ASN A 287 16.33 -6.60 10.02
CA ASN A 287 17.46 -7.49 10.18
C ASN A 287 17.36 -8.26 11.50
N ASN A 288 18.23 -7.94 12.46
CA ASN A 288 18.30 -8.60 13.75
C ASN A 288 17.67 -7.79 14.89
N ASP A 289 17.25 -6.55 14.60
CA ASP A 289 16.81 -5.56 15.58
C ASP A 289 15.30 -5.42 15.58
N GLU A 290 14.74 -5.21 16.78
CA GLU A 290 13.31 -4.98 16.98
C GLU A 290 13.01 -3.48 16.96
N LEU A 291 12.00 -3.08 16.16
CA LEU A 291 11.64 -1.69 15.96
C LEU A 291 10.62 -1.23 17.01
N LEU A 292 11.08 -0.98 18.24
CA LEU A 292 10.22 -0.69 19.38
C LEU A 292 9.41 0.62 19.26
N PHE A 293 9.91 1.64 18.56
CA PHE A 293 9.18 2.92 18.40
C PHE A 293 8.02 2.82 17.40
N LEU A 294 7.93 1.73 16.62
CA LEU A 294 6.70 1.42 15.87
C LEU A 294 5.61 0.87 16.80
N LEU A 295 5.91 0.51 18.05
CA LEU A 295 4.94 -0.05 19.00
C LEU A 295 4.42 1.00 19.99
N ASP A 296 4.95 2.21 19.95
CA ASP A 296 4.57 3.28 20.88
C ASP A 296 3.22 3.90 20.47
N GLU A 297 2.18 3.67 21.28
CA GLU A 297 0.83 4.22 21.11
C GLU A 297 0.73 5.67 21.63
N ASP A 298 1.71 6.14 22.40
CA ASP A 298 1.62 7.42 23.13
C ASP A 298 1.97 8.65 22.27
N ALA A 299 2.37 8.46 21.01
CA ALA A 299 2.65 9.53 20.07
C ALA A 299 1.39 9.95 19.29
N LEU A 300 0.39 10.50 20.00
CA LEU A 300 -0.77 11.15 19.38
C LEU A 300 -0.34 12.46 18.71
N THR A 301 0.21 12.33 17.52
CA THR A 301 0.50 13.42 16.59
C THR A 301 -0.73 13.69 15.72
N GLU A 302 -0.96 14.93 15.28
CA GLU A 302 -2.06 15.29 14.35
C GLU A 302 -2.04 14.45 13.06
N VAL A 303 -0.92 13.77 12.78
CA VAL A 303 -0.73 12.77 11.74
C VAL A 303 -0.75 11.37 12.38
N ASN A 304 -1.71 10.53 12.02
CA ASN A 304 -1.86 9.16 12.57
C ASN A 304 -0.91 8.13 11.93
N THR A 305 0.25 8.55 11.42
CA THR A 305 1.21 7.65 10.77
C THR A 305 2.63 7.87 11.28
N THR A 306 3.43 6.80 11.29
CA THR A 306 4.86 6.84 11.62
C THR A 306 5.66 6.20 10.51
N THR A 307 6.63 6.93 9.97
CA THR A 307 7.42 6.50 8.82
C THR A 307 8.88 6.31 9.18
N LEU A 308 9.44 5.21 8.71
CA LEU A 308 10.87 4.95 8.64
C LEU A 308 11.29 4.84 7.19
N SER A 309 12.29 5.62 6.81
CA SER A 309 12.82 5.62 5.45
C SER A 309 14.30 5.28 5.47
N PHE A 310 14.67 4.36 4.58
CA PHE A 310 16.03 4.01 4.18
C PHE A 310 16.19 4.40 2.69
N GLU A 311 17.35 4.14 2.10
CA GLU A 311 17.63 4.54 0.72
C GLU A 311 16.68 3.88 -0.30
N ASP A 312 16.45 2.57 -0.16
CA ASP A 312 15.65 1.75 -1.09
C ASP A 312 14.41 1.09 -0.45
N PHE A 313 14.09 1.46 0.79
CA PHE A 313 13.05 0.81 1.57
C PHE A 313 12.43 1.75 2.59
N SER A 314 11.12 1.63 2.82
CA SER A 314 10.43 2.33 3.91
C SER A 314 9.40 1.45 4.61
N ILE A 315 9.16 1.74 5.89
CA ILE A 315 8.08 1.17 6.70
C ILE A 315 7.21 2.31 7.18
N ILE A 316 5.91 2.24 6.89
CA ILE A 316 4.92 3.20 7.38
C ILE A 316 3.94 2.45 8.26
N LYS A 317 3.74 2.89 9.51
CA LYS A 317 2.70 2.37 10.39
C LYS A 317 1.54 3.35 10.43
N ASN A 318 0.33 2.88 10.19
CA ASN A 318 -0.90 3.57 10.53
C ASN A 318 -1.23 3.29 12.00
N GLN A 319 -1.22 4.33 12.83
CA GLN A 319 -1.43 4.23 14.27
C GLN A 319 -2.90 3.96 14.64
N THR A 320 -3.85 4.24 13.74
CA THR A 320 -5.29 4.02 13.98
C THR A 320 -5.68 2.55 13.87
N ASN A 321 -5.16 1.83 12.87
CA ASN A 321 -5.53 0.44 12.61
C ASN A 321 -4.36 -0.55 12.71
N GLY A 322 -3.15 -0.08 13.01
CA GLY A 322 -1.94 -0.91 13.13
C GLY A 322 -1.39 -1.43 11.80
N GLN A 323 -1.93 -1.02 10.65
CA GLN A 323 -1.44 -1.43 9.33
C GLN A 323 0.01 -0.98 9.12
N LEU A 324 0.82 -1.89 8.59
CA LEU A 324 2.20 -1.63 8.19
C LEU A 324 2.30 -1.67 6.66
N THR A 325 2.73 -0.58 6.04
CA THR A 325 3.06 -0.51 4.62
C THR A 325 4.57 -0.59 4.45
N LEU A 326 5.02 -1.66 3.81
CA LEU A 326 6.41 -1.90 3.43
C LEU A 326 6.56 -1.52 1.95
N SER A 327 7.44 -0.57 1.63
CA SER A 327 7.62 -0.10 0.26
C SER A 327 9.09 -0.17 -0.14
N TRP A 328 9.37 -0.72 -1.32
CA TRP A 328 10.70 -0.81 -1.90
C TRP A 328 10.81 0.08 -3.14
N SER A 329 11.99 0.65 -3.38
CA SER A 329 12.29 1.54 -4.51
C SER A 329 12.10 0.89 -5.89
N ILE A 330 12.03 -0.45 -5.93
CA ILE A 330 11.74 -1.24 -7.14
C ILE A 330 10.26 -1.23 -7.54
N GLY A 331 9.43 -0.43 -6.87
CA GLY A 331 8.00 -0.33 -7.13
C GLY A 331 7.19 -1.52 -6.61
N VAL A 332 7.64 -2.14 -5.52
CA VAL A 332 6.86 -3.14 -4.78
C VAL A 332 6.39 -2.53 -3.47
N SER A 333 5.13 -2.75 -3.10
CA SER A 333 4.61 -2.40 -1.79
C SER A 333 3.74 -3.50 -1.22
N ILE A 334 3.94 -3.79 0.06
CA ILE A 334 3.24 -4.85 0.80
C ILE A 334 2.63 -4.24 2.06
N GLN A 335 1.31 -4.31 2.17
CA GLN A 335 0.55 -3.91 3.34
C GLN A 335 0.29 -5.13 4.22
N VAL A 336 0.74 -5.08 5.46
CA VAL A 336 0.48 -6.09 6.48
C VAL A 336 -0.44 -5.50 7.54
N THR A 337 -1.69 -5.98 7.57
CA THR A 337 -2.73 -5.46 8.46
C THR A 337 -3.01 -6.47 9.57
N PRO A 338 -2.72 -6.16 10.84
CA PRO A 338 -3.11 -7.01 11.94
C PRO A 338 -4.63 -6.95 12.14
N VAL A 339 -5.26 -8.12 12.32
CA VAL A 339 -6.70 -8.25 12.54
C VAL A 339 -6.93 -9.09 13.79
N PHE A 340 -7.70 -8.56 14.74
CA PHE A 340 -8.10 -9.30 15.92
C PHE A 340 -9.34 -10.16 15.61
N VAL A 341 -9.20 -11.47 15.78
CA VAL A 341 -10.28 -12.44 15.56
C VAL A 341 -10.94 -12.73 16.90
N ASN A 342 -12.14 -12.19 17.11
CA ASN A 342 -12.89 -12.29 18.37
C ASN A 342 -13.15 -13.75 18.79
N THR A 343 -13.51 -14.61 17.85
CA THR A 343 -13.91 -16.00 18.13
C THR A 343 -12.78 -16.84 18.73
N THR A 344 -11.53 -16.56 18.36
CA THR A 344 -10.33 -17.27 18.84
C THR A 344 -9.47 -16.40 19.74
N SER A 345 -9.88 -15.15 19.99
CA SER A 345 -9.13 -14.14 20.76
C SER A 345 -7.67 -14.04 20.31
N THR A 346 -7.44 -14.02 18.99
CA THR A 346 -6.10 -14.07 18.42
C THR A 346 -5.90 -13.02 17.34
N VAL A 347 -4.67 -12.49 17.25
CA VAL A 347 -4.30 -11.58 16.15
C VAL A 347 -3.82 -12.41 14.96
N VAL A 348 -4.30 -12.09 13.77
CA VAL A 348 -3.84 -12.66 12.50
C VAL A 348 -3.39 -11.54 11.57
N LEU A 349 -2.71 -11.86 10.48
CA LEU A 349 -2.23 -10.90 9.49
C LEU A 349 -3.01 -11.06 8.18
N ASN A 350 -3.49 -9.95 7.63
CA ASN A 350 -3.83 -9.86 6.21
C ASN A 350 -2.65 -9.24 5.46
N VAL A 351 -2.30 -9.79 4.30
CA VAL A 351 -1.16 -9.33 3.50
C VAL A 351 -1.66 -8.93 2.12
N GLY A 352 -1.64 -7.63 1.81
CA GLY A 352 -1.96 -7.08 0.49
C GLY A 352 -0.69 -6.65 -0.23
N THR A 353 -0.65 -6.79 -1.56
CA THR A 353 0.52 -6.50 -2.38
C THR A 353 0.13 -5.68 -3.61
N ALA A 354 0.89 -4.63 -3.87
CA ALA A 354 0.78 -3.82 -5.07
C ALA A 354 2.15 -3.66 -5.74
N LEU A 355 2.17 -3.76 -7.07
CA LEU A 355 3.38 -3.67 -7.89
C LEU A 355 3.22 -2.55 -8.92
N SER A 356 4.32 -1.91 -9.28
CA SER A 356 4.41 -1.01 -10.42
C SER A 356 4.08 -1.77 -11.71
N GLY A 357 3.38 -1.13 -12.64
CA GLY A 357 3.10 -1.71 -13.96
C GLY A 357 4.36 -2.03 -14.77
N GLU A 358 5.50 -1.45 -14.37
CA GLU A 358 6.84 -1.76 -14.88
C GLU A 358 7.30 -3.18 -14.61
N LEU A 359 6.78 -3.81 -13.55
CA LEU A 359 7.11 -5.19 -13.20
C LEU A 359 6.23 -6.20 -13.93
N LYS A 360 5.29 -5.74 -14.79
CA LYS A 360 4.38 -6.61 -15.52
C LYS A 360 5.15 -7.51 -16.50
N GLY A 361 4.94 -8.82 -16.38
CA GLY A 361 5.50 -9.89 -17.19
C GLY A 361 5.60 -11.21 -16.42
N ASN A 362 6.34 -12.17 -16.95
CA ASN A 362 6.41 -13.55 -16.41
C ASN A 362 7.49 -13.72 -15.34
N TRP A 363 7.71 -12.68 -14.53
CA TRP A 363 8.86 -12.61 -13.64
C TRP A 363 8.52 -12.76 -12.15
N THR A 364 7.24 -12.63 -11.78
CA THR A 364 6.80 -12.87 -10.40
C THR A 364 6.41 -14.32 -10.21
N LEU A 365 6.70 -14.85 -9.02
CA LEU A 365 6.43 -16.23 -8.63
C LEU A 365 5.94 -16.27 -7.18
N GLY A 366 5.25 -17.33 -6.79
CA GLY A 366 4.77 -17.53 -5.41
C GLY A 366 3.28 -17.79 -5.36
N LEU A 367 2.73 -17.74 -4.14
CA LEU A 367 1.29 -17.93 -3.92
C LEU A 367 0.44 -16.87 -4.63
N ILE A 368 0.94 -15.65 -4.83
CA ILE A 368 0.17 -14.61 -5.56
C ILE A 368 0.37 -14.62 -7.09
N GLY A 369 0.90 -15.71 -7.66
CA GLY A 369 0.91 -15.96 -9.10
C GLY A 369 1.90 -15.11 -9.91
N GLY A 370 1.74 -15.20 -11.24
CA GLY A 370 2.43 -14.36 -12.21
C GLY A 370 1.83 -12.95 -12.23
N TYR A 371 2.53 -12.02 -12.88
CA TYR A 371 2.04 -10.66 -13.06
C TYR A 371 2.07 -10.30 -14.55
N ASP A 372 1.42 -11.09 -15.39
CA ASP A 372 1.47 -10.95 -16.86
C ASP A 372 0.13 -10.49 -17.46
N GLY A 373 -0.91 -10.39 -16.64
CA GLY A 373 -2.27 -10.04 -17.04
C GLY A 373 -3.13 -11.23 -17.43
N ASN A 374 -2.70 -12.47 -17.19
CA ASN A 374 -3.40 -13.68 -17.61
C ASN A 374 -3.78 -14.59 -16.43
N PRO A 375 -4.99 -14.46 -15.87
CA PRO A 375 -5.42 -15.26 -14.72
C PRO A 375 -5.45 -16.78 -15.02
N ALA A 376 -5.57 -17.19 -16.29
CA ALA A 376 -5.61 -18.62 -16.64
C ALA A 376 -4.28 -19.35 -16.41
N ASN A 377 -3.18 -18.63 -16.14
CA ASN A 377 -1.86 -19.22 -15.92
C ASN A 377 -1.30 -19.01 -14.50
N ASP A 378 -2.11 -18.46 -13.59
CA ASP A 378 -1.67 -18.05 -12.26
C ASP A 378 -1.26 -19.23 -11.36
N LEU A 379 -1.93 -20.39 -11.53
CA LEU A 379 -1.73 -21.57 -10.71
C LEU A 379 -0.55 -22.43 -11.22
N ARG A 380 0.62 -21.80 -11.31
CA ARG A 380 1.91 -22.45 -11.62
C ARG A 380 2.60 -22.90 -10.35
N THR A 381 3.05 -24.15 -10.32
CA THR A 381 3.81 -24.69 -9.20
C THR A 381 5.20 -24.05 -9.11
N LYS A 382 5.88 -24.25 -7.97
CA LYS A 382 7.28 -23.83 -7.78
C LYS A 382 8.26 -24.36 -8.84
N ASN A 383 7.93 -25.48 -9.49
CA ASN A 383 8.71 -26.07 -10.59
C ASN A 383 8.29 -25.58 -12.00
N GLY A 384 7.34 -24.64 -12.08
CA GLY A 384 6.87 -24.03 -13.32
C GLY A 384 5.72 -24.76 -14.03
N THR A 385 5.26 -25.89 -13.50
CA THR A 385 4.14 -26.66 -14.07
C THR A 385 2.82 -25.92 -13.85
N LEU A 386 2.04 -25.68 -14.91
CA LEU A 386 0.69 -25.14 -14.79
C LEU A 386 -0.27 -26.25 -14.35
N VAL A 387 -1.00 -26.04 -13.25
CA VAL A 387 -1.95 -27.02 -12.73
C VAL A 387 -3.26 -27.00 -13.52
N GLY A 388 -3.74 -25.83 -13.91
CA GLY A 388 -4.98 -25.64 -14.66
C GLY A 388 -5.59 -24.25 -14.43
N SER A 389 -6.69 -23.95 -15.10
CA SER A 389 -7.50 -22.75 -14.81
C SER A 389 -8.28 -22.95 -13.51
N ILE A 390 -8.51 -21.87 -12.76
CA ILE A 390 -9.24 -21.90 -11.49
C ILE A 390 -10.60 -22.60 -11.60
N ASP A 391 -11.34 -22.35 -12.68
CA ASP A 391 -12.69 -22.92 -12.92
C ASP A 391 -12.69 -24.44 -13.13
N SER A 392 -11.51 -25.02 -13.39
CA SER A 392 -11.36 -26.46 -13.65
C SER A 392 -10.86 -27.25 -12.43
N LEU A 393 -10.56 -26.58 -11.32
CA LEU A 393 -9.91 -27.16 -10.16
C LEU A 393 -10.79 -27.10 -8.92
N THR A 394 -10.78 -28.17 -8.14
CA THR A 394 -11.37 -28.20 -6.80
C THR A 394 -10.43 -27.55 -5.77
N SER A 395 -10.98 -27.06 -4.66
CA SER A 395 -10.19 -26.53 -3.52
C SER A 395 -9.13 -27.52 -3.02
N LYS A 396 -9.42 -28.83 -3.09
CA LYS A 396 -8.46 -29.90 -2.79
C LYS A 396 -7.30 -29.95 -3.79
N GLN A 397 -7.59 -29.92 -5.10
CA GLN A 397 -6.56 -29.90 -6.12
C GLN A 397 -5.69 -28.65 -6.05
N ILE A 398 -6.28 -27.48 -5.81
CA ILE A 398 -5.53 -26.23 -5.62
C ILE A 398 -4.57 -26.35 -4.44
N HIS A 399 -5.04 -26.92 -3.32
CA HIS A 399 -4.19 -27.13 -2.16
C HIS A 399 -3.05 -28.13 -2.44
N GLU A 400 -3.37 -29.34 -2.91
CA GLU A 400 -2.42 -30.45 -3.05
C GLU A 400 -1.45 -30.28 -4.23
N LEU A 401 -1.91 -29.71 -5.34
CA LEU A 401 -1.13 -29.63 -6.59
C LEU A 401 -0.46 -28.26 -6.79
N TYR A 402 -0.95 -27.19 -6.16
CA TYR A 402 -0.41 -25.84 -6.31
C TYR A 402 0.13 -25.27 -4.99
N GLY A 403 -0.73 -25.03 -4.00
CA GLY A 403 -0.37 -24.26 -2.80
C GLY A 403 0.75 -24.90 -1.97
N THR A 404 0.68 -26.22 -1.73
CA THR A 404 1.72 -26.97 -1.00
C THR A 404 3.08 -26.96 -1.69
N THR A 405 3.13 -26.75 -3.01
CA THR A 405 4.39 -26.72 -3.77
C THR A 405 5.24 -25.49 -3.47
N TRP A 406 4.62 -24.41 -2.97
CA TRP A 406 5.30 -23.19 -2.57
C TRP A 406 5.90 -23.25 -1.17
N ALA A 407 5.78 -24.39 -0.47
CA ALA A 407 6.40 -24.57 0.84
C ALA A 407 7.93 -24.43 0.77
N ILE A 408 8.52 -23.96 1.88
CA ILE A 408 9.96 -23.75 2.00
C ILE A 408 10.60 -24.72 3.00
N GLY A 409 11.86 -25.04 2.75
CA GLY A 409 12.67 -25.83 3.66
C GLY A 409 13.33 -24.99 4.76
N PRO A 410 13.85 -25.64 5.84
CA PRO A 410 14.44 -24.92 6.98
C PRO A 410 15.55 -23.94 6.64
N SER A 411 16.39 -24.24 5.63
CA SER A 411 17.50 -23.39 5.21
C SER A 411 17.06 -22.16 4.40
N GLN A 412 15.82 -22.15 3.91
CA GLN A 412 15.27 -21.07 3.09
C GLN A 412 14.51 -20.03 3.95
N SER A 413 14.19 -20.37 5.20
CA SER A 413 13.34 -19.54 6.03
C SER A 413 13.98 -18.21 6.39
N LEU A 414 13.22 -17.12 6.19
CA LEU A 414 13.57 -15.77 6.61
C LEU A 414 13.12 -15.45 8.04
N PHE A 415 12.38 -16.36 8.67
CA PHE A 415 11.74 -16.09 9.94
C PHE A 415 12.67 -16.30 11.13
N ARG A 416 12.40 -15.55 12.19
CA ARG A 416 12.90 -15.86 13.53
C ARG A 416 11.87 -16.66 14.31
N TYR A 417 12.38 -17.50 15.18
CA TYR A 417 11.58 -18.42 15.98
C TYR A 417 11.67 -18.03 17.45
N GLU A 418 10.53 -18.01 18.13
CA GLU A 418 10.51 -17.95 19.59
C GLU A 418 11.05 -19.26 20.18
N ALA A 419 11.30 -19.27 21.50
CA ALA A 419 11.72 -20.47 22.19
C ALA A 419 10.77 -21.65 21.90
N ASN A 420 11.33 -22.82 21.60
CA ASN A 420 10.62 -24.05 21.23
C ASN A 420 9.89 -24.02 19.88
N ASP A 421 10.09 -23.00 19.06
CA ASP A 421 9.65 -22.96 17.67
C ASP A 421 10.86 -23.14 16.73
N ARG A 422 10.64 -23.69 15.53
CA ARG A 422 11.73 -23.96 14.55
C ARG A 422 11.21 -24.21 13.14
N ALA A 423 12.01 -23.84 12.15
CA ALA A 423 11.68 -24.03 10.73
C ALA A 423 11.36 -25.49 10.37
N SER A 424 12.09 -26.44 10.96
CA SER A 424 11.86 -27.88 10.72
C SER A 424 10.48 -28.35 11.18
N PHE A 425 9.88 -27.69 12.19
CA PHE A 425 8.52 -27.99 12.61
C PHE A 425 7.56 -27.65 11.46
N TYR A 426 7.54 -26.40 10.98
CA TYR A 426 6.64 -25.99 9.90
C TYR A 426 6.87 -26.74 8.58
N ALA A 427 8.13 -27.06 8.24
CA ALA A 427 8.43 -27.90 7.08
C ALA A 427 7.79 -29.30 7.20
N SER A 428 7.79 -29.89 8.39
CA SER A 428 7.13 -31.19 8.63
C SER A 428 5.60 -31.09 8.55
N GLN A 429 5.01 -29.98 8.98
CA GLN A 429 3.56 -29.78 8.94
C GLN A 429 2.99 -29.75 7.52
N ASN A 430 3.75 -29.25 6.53
CA ASN A 430 3.33 -29.29 5.12
C ASN A 430 3.05 -30.70 4.60
N LEU A 431 3.66 -31.73 5.20
CA LEU A 431 3.54 -33.13 4.77
C LEU A 431 2.39 -33.87 5.46
N ILE A 432 1.99 -33.44 6.66
CA ILE A 432 1.05 -34.18 7.52
C ILE A 432 -0.26 -33.43 7.76
N TYR A 433 -0.30 -32.13 7.52
CA TYR A 433 -1.49 -31.33 7.73
C TYR A 433 -2.50 -31.57 6.61
N ILE A 434 -3.73 -31.93 6.99
CA ILE A 434 -4.84 -32.13 6.05
C ILE A 434 -5.95 -31.14 6.44
N PRO A 435 -6.22 -30.12 5.61
CA PRO A 435 -7.30 -29.18 5.85
C PRO A 435 -8.66 -29.82 5.52
N ILE A 436 -9.73 -29.11 5.89
CA ILE A 436 -11.09 -29.44 5.49
C ILE A 436 -11.42 -28.64 4.22
N PHE A 437 -11.96 -29.31 3.21
CA PHE A 437 -12.29 -28.73 1.91
C PHE A 437 -13.79 -28.53 1.71
N ASP A 438 -14.59 -28.81 2.73
CA ASP A 438 -16.05 -28.64 2.66
C ASP A 438 -16.38 -27.16 2.58
N GLU A 439 -16.98 -26.75 1.47
CA GLU A 439 -17.52 -25.41 1.32
C GLU A 439 -18.84 -25.32 2.11
N PRO A 440 -19.04 -24.27 2.93
CA PRO A 440 -20.33 -24.04 3.58
C PRO A 440 -21.44 -23.91 2.52
N THR A 441 -22.59 -24.52 2.76
CA THR A 441 -23.72 -24.50 1.82
C THR A 441 -24.16 -23.06 1.52
N ALA A 442 -24.11 -22.72 0.22
CA ALA A 442 -24.32 -21.37 -0.34
C ALA A 442 -25.53 -20.60 0.24
N GLY A 443 -26.63 -21.31 0.55
CA GLY A 443 -27.86 -20.69 1.07
C GLY A 443 -27.76 -20.09 2.48
N SER A 444 -26.75 -20.47 3.28
CA SER A 444 -26.55 -19.92 4.63
C SER A 444 -25.59 -18.73 4.68
N GLN A 445 -24.69 -18.61 3.69
CA GLN A 445 -23.74 -17.52 3.63
C GLN A 445 -24.29 -16.30 2.89
N GLU A 446 -25.13 -16.48 1.88
CA GLU A 446 -25.68 -15.36 1.13
C GLU A 446 -26.54 -14.44 1.99
N SER A 447 -27.40 -14.99 2.85
CA SER A 447 -28.21 -14.19 3.79
C SER A 447 -27.37 -13.47 4.83
N ASN A 448 -26.34 -14.13 5.37
CA ASN A 448 -25.44 -13.57 6.36
C ASN A 448 -24.52 -12.49 5.76
N VAL A 449 -24.02 -12.68 4.53
CA VAL A 449 -23.23 -11.70 3.79
C VAL A 449 -24.09 -10.52 3.38
N ARG A 450 -25.30 -10.74 2.89
CA ARG A 450 -26.26 -9.66 2.59
C ARG A 450 -26.62 -8.87 3.84
N GLN A 451 -26.85 -9.53 4.96
CA GLN A 451 -27.13 -8.87 6.24
C GLN A 451 -25.93 -8.08 6.76
N ALA A 452 -24.71 -8.64 6.68
CA ALA A 452 -23.47 -7.96 7.09
C ALA A 452 -23.15 -6.75 6.19
N CYS A 453 -23.44 -6.84 4.89
CA CYS A 453 -23.27 -5.76 3.92
C CYS A 453 -24.50 -4.85 3.78
N SER A 454 -25.53 -5.01 4.62
CA SER A 454 -26.79 -4.25 4.56
C SER A 454 -27.50 -4.26 3.18
N ILE A 455 -27.37 -5.36 2.44
CA ILE A 455 -28.02 -5.59 1.15
C ILE A 455 -29.43 -6.16 1.41
N PRO A 456 -30.49 -5.57 0.85
CA PRO A 456 -31.85 -6.12 0.94
C PRO A 456 -31.92 -7.57 0.43
N LEU A 457 -32.66 -8.43 1.13
CA LEU A 457 -32.78 -9.86 0.82
C LEU A 457 -33.46 -10.13 -0.54
N ASP A 458 -34.17 -9.15 -1.09
CA ASP A 458 -34.87 -9.18 -2.37
C ASP A 458 -34.10 -8.51 -3.53
N SER A 459 -32.90 -7.96 -3.27
CA SER A 459 -32.12 -7.27 -4.31
C SER A 459 -31.46 -8.23 -5.29
N SER A 460 -31.78 -8.07 -6.59
CA SER A 460 -31.14 -8.74 -7.73
C SER A 460 -30.04 -7.91 -8.39
N ASP A 461 -29.79 -6.69 -7.89
CA ASP A 461 -28.81 -5.77 -8.47
C ASP A 461 -27.44 -5.98 -7.82
N SER A 462 -26.54 -6.68 -8.54
CA SER A 462 -25.17 -6.98 -8.11
C SER A 462 -24.29 -5.75 -7.92
N SER A 463 -24.72 -4.56 -8.40
CA SER A 463 -23.98 -3.31 -8.23
C SER A 463 -24.07 -2.71 -6.82
N GLN A 464 -24.95 -3.23 -5.97
CA GLN A 464 -25.11 -2.82 -4.56
C GLN A 464 -24.30 -3.68 -3.59
N TRP A 465 -23.53 -4.64 -4.10
CA TRP A 465 -22.82 -5.62 -3.29
C TRP A 465 -21.40 -5.13 -3.01
N SER A 466 -21.28 -4.10 -2.17
CA SER A 466 -19.98 -3.62 -1.71
C SER A 466 -19.93 -3.62 -0.19
N TYR A 467 -18.84 -4.16 0.37
CA TYR A 467 -18.51 -4.07 1.79
C TYR A 467 -18.49 -2.60 2.24
N ALA A 468 -19.12 -2.33 3.38
CA ALA A 468 -18.93 -1.10 4.14
C ALA A 468 -17.51 -1.04 4.73
#